data_AF-A0A7S4IQ62-F1
#
_entry.id   AF-A0A7S4IQ62-F1
#
_cell.length_a   1.000
_cell.length_b   1.000
_cell.length_c   1.000
_cell.angle_alpha   90.00
_cell.angle_beta   90.00
_cell.angle_gamma   90.00
#
_symmetry.space_group_name_H-M   'P 1'
#
loop_
_entity.id
_entity.type
_entity.pdbx_description
1 polymer ?
#
loop_
_entity_poly.entity_id
_entity_poly.type
_entity_poly.pdbx_seq_one_letter_code
_entity_poly.pdbx_strand_id
1 'polypeptide(L)'
;QFTAGLTYFPMLTAGAVQAIQQNQKPTSNNLPVVQVLAVKQIQSNNKQNRQDRYRIVLSDGQFYQQAMLGIQQNNLVANDTLKQNCIVRLKEYLCNDIHGKKIVIILNLEVIQQAEKLIGNPQNIDTASQQPSLPKKENIQPPNNQQTKQTPIQKPNQFPAQNPTRSSLPATS
;
A
#
# COMPACT_ATOMS: atom_id res chain seq x y z
N GLN A 1 -42.22 17.77 1.64
CA GLN A 1 -40.95 18.31 1.10
C GLN A 1 -39.82 17.61 1.84
N PHE A 2 -38.98 16.85 1.15
CA PHE A 2 -37.84 16.16 1.75
C PHE A 2 -36.59 16.99 1.49
N THR A 3 -36.10 17.69 2.52
CA THR A 3 -34.77 18.29 2.51
C THR A 3 -33.74 17.18 2.55
N ALA A 4 -33.17 16.85 1.39
CA ALA A 4 -31.94 16.08 1.32
C ALA A 4 -30.84 16.90 2.00
N GLY A 5 -30.61 16.61 3.29
CA GLY A 5 -29.49 17.19 4.03
C GLY A 5 -28.21 16.82 3.29
N LEU A 6 -27.47 17.83 2.86
CA LEU A 6 -26.13 17.66 2.30
C LEU A 6 -25.26 17.04 3.39
N THR A 7 -25.09 15.71 3.36
CA THR A 7 -24.12 15.03 4.21
C THR A 7 -22.73 15.47 3.74
N TYR A 8 -22.13 16.38 4.50
CA TYR A 8 -20.77 16.84 4.26
C TYR A 8 -19.82 15.68 4.58
N PHE A 9 -19.34 14.99 3.56
CA PHE A 9 -18.27 14.02 3.75
C PHE A 9 -16.97 14.79 3.98
N PRO A 10 -16.28 14.63 5.13
CA PRO A 10 -14.98 15.22 5.32
C PRO A 10 -14.06 14.71 4.21
N MET A 11 -13.55 15.66 3.43
CA MET A 11 -12.60 15.38 2.36
C MET A 11 -11.38 14.67 2.98
N LEU A 12 -11.01 13.52 2.42
CA LEU A 12 -9.77 12.86 2.82
C LEU A 12 -8.58 13.76 2.44
N THR A 13 -7.52 13.73 3.25
CA THR A 13 -6.31 14.50 3.01
C THR A 13 -5.49 13.81 1.92
N ALA A 14 -5.65 14.23 0.68
CA ALA A 14 -4.88 13.70 -0.45
C ALA A 14 -3.37 13.76 -0.19
N GLY A 15 -2.65 12.68 -0.49
CA GLY A 15 -1.21 12.55 -0.26
C GLY A 15 -0.82 12.23 1.19
N ALA A 16 -1.77 12.11 2.12
CA ALA A 16 -1.48 11.78 3.51
C ALA A 16 -0.74 10.45 3.68
N VAL A 17 -1.06 9.43 2.88
CA VAL A 17 -0.40 8.12 2.98
C VAL A 17 1.07 8.24 2.58
N GLN A 18 1.39 9.02 1.55
CA GLN A 18 2.77 9.31 1.15
C GLN A 18 3.50 10.17 2.19
N ALA A 19 2.85 11.20 2.73
CA ALA A 19 3.40 12.05 3.78
C ALA A 19 3.80 11.24 5.03
N ILE A 20 2.96 10.27 5.43
CA ILE A 20 3.25 9.36 6.54
C ILE A 20 4.50 8.51 6.24
N GLN A 21 4.61 7.93 5.03
CA GLN A 21 5.81 7.15 4.62
C GLN A 21 7.09 7.98 4.66
N GLN A 22 6.98 9.29 4.39
CA GLN A 22 8.08 10.25 4.42
C GLN A 22 8.37 10.78 5.83
N ASN A 23 7.77 10.21 6.87
CA ASN A 23 7.91 10.66 8.26
C ASN A 23 7.46 12.11 8.50
N GLN A 24 6.59 12.65 7.66
CA GLN A 24 6.01 13.97 7.90
C GLN A 24 5.08 13.88 9.11
N LYS A 25 5.40 14.65 10.15
CA LYS A 25 4.61 14.69 11.39
C LYS A 25 3.33 15.51 11.19
N PRO A 26 2.24 15.13 11.88
CA PRO A 26 1.03 15.95 11.89
C PRO A 26 1.33 17.30 12.56
N THR A 27 0.70 18.37 12.09
CA THR A 27 0.77 19.69 12.71
C THR A 27 -0.62 20.11 13.19
N SER A 28 -0.70 21.04 14.15
CA SER A 28 -1.98 21.51 14.70
C SER A 28 -2.96 22.01 13.62
N ASN A 29 -2.43 22.52 12.50
CA ASN A 29 -3.21 23.05 11.39
C ASN A 29 -3.38 22.06 10.24
N ASN A 30 -2.70 20.91 10.28
CA ASN A 30 -2.75 19.90 9.23
C ASN A 30 -2.66 18.50 9.84
N LEU A 31 -3.82 18.01 10.29
CA LEU A 31 -3.99 16.65 10.77
C LEU A 31 -4.55 15.77 9.64
N PRO A 32 -3.87 14.68 9.25
CA PRO A 32 -4.34 13.81 8.18
C PRO A 32 -5.73 13.23 8.47
N VAL A 33 -6.66 13.43 7.52
CA VAL A 33 -7.97 12.79 7.52
C VAL A 33 -7.95 11.64 6.52
N VAL A 34 -8.14 10.41 7.01
CA VAL A 34 -8.01 9.18 6.21
C VAL A 34 -9.19 8.24 6.49
N GLN A 35 -9.47 7.34 5.57
CA GLN A 35 -10.45 6.27 5.73
C GLN A 35 -9.80 4.98 6.20
N VAL A 36 -10.44 4.29 7.14
CA VAL A 36 -10.07 2.94 7.57
C VAL A 36 -10.72 1.93 6.64
N LEU A 37 -9.93 1.14 5.90
CA LEU A 37 -10.44 0.13 4.97
C LEU A 37 -10.62 -1.24 5.62
N ALA A 38 -9.84 -1.55 6.64
CA ALA A 38 -9.92 -2.81 7.37
C ALA A 38 -9.34 -2.66 8.77
N VAL A 39 -9.87 -3.46 9.71
CA VAL A 39 -9.34 -3.64 11.06
C VAL A 39 -9.24 -5.15 11.30
N LYS A 40 -8.07 -5.64 11.68
CA LYS A 40 -7.83 -7.07 11.95
C LYS A 40 -7.04 -7.23 13.23
N GLN A 41 -7.55 -8.02 14.16
CA GLN A 41 -6.77 -8.46 15.32
C GLN A 41 -5.66 -9.39 14.83
N ILE A 42 -4.44 -9.19 15.33
CA ILE A 42 -3.28 -10.02 15.04
C ILE A 42 -2.80 -10.68 16.32
N GLN A 43 -2.37 -11.93 16.23
CA GLN A 43 -1.83 -12.65 17.38
C GLN A 43 -0.45 -12.10 17.76
N SER A 44 -0.23 -11.91 19.05
CA SER A 44 1.10 -11.66 19.59
C SER A 44 1.81 -13.01 19.77
N ASN A 45 3.01 -13.16 19.20
CA ASN A 45 3.83 -14.36 19.39
C ASN A 45 4.37 -14.47 20.84
N ASN A 46 4.25 -13.42 21.64
CA ASN A 46 4.72 -13.41 23.02
C ASN A 46 3.61 -13.86 23.98
N LYS A 47 3.68 -15.12 24.42
CA LYS A 47 2.72 -15.75 25.35
C LYS A 47 2.63 -15.05 26.71
N GLN A 48 3.63 -14.28 27.12
CA GLN A 48 3.62 -13.55 28.39
C GLN A 48 2.88 -12.21 28.30
N ASN A 49 2.75 -11.63 27.09
CA ASN A 49 2.07 -10.35 26.90
C ASN A 49 0.83 -10.55 26.01
N ARG A 50 -0.31 -10.80 26.68
CA ARG A 50 -1.64 -11.02 26.06
C ARG A 50 -2.34 -9.74 25.62
N GLN A 51 -1.61 -8.69 25.27
CA GLN A 51 -2.24 -7.48 24.75
C GLN A 51 -2.72 -7.69 23.32
N ASP A 52 -3.98 -7.32 23.07
CA ASP A 52 -4.54 -7.30 21.73
C ASP A 52 -3.76 -6.32 20.86
N ARG A 53 -3.50 -6.75 19.62
CA ARG A 53 -2.82 -5.94 18.61
C ARG A 53 -3.72 -5.89 17.39
N TYR A 54 -3.95 -4.69 16.88
CA TYR A 54 -4.77 -4.51 15.69
C TYR A 54 -3.93 -3.97 14.54
N ARG A 55 -4.01 -4.64 13.39
CA ARG A 55 -3.56 -4.12 12.11
C ARG A 55 -4.74 -3.40 11.47
N ILE A 56 -4.51 -2.18 11.01
CA ILE A 56 -5.48 -1.40 10.25
C ILE A 56 -4.94 -1.08 8.86
N VAL A 57 -5.85 -0.86 7.91
CA VAL A 57 -5.52 -0.35 6.58
C VAL A 57 -6.07 1.06 6.46
N LEU A 58 -5.23 2.04 6.15
CA LEU A 58 -5.58 3.45 6.03
C LEU A 58 -5.51 3.88 4.56
N SER A 59 -6.45 4.71 4.12
CA SER A 59 -6.55 5.24 2.76
C SER A 59 -6.75 6.76 2.78
N ASP A 60 -6.02 7.46 1.92
CA ASP A 60 -6.25 8.89 1.63
C ASP A 60 -7.12 9.10 0.37
N GLY A 61 -7.66 8.02 -0.19
CA GLY A 61 -8.47 8.00 -1.42
C GLY A 61 -7.67 7.77 -2.70
N GLN A 62 -6.33 7.96 -2.67
CA GLN A 62 -5.42 7.71 -3.79
C GLN A 62 -4.47 6.55 -3.52
N PHE A 63 -3.99 6.45 -2.29
CA PHE A 63 -3.16 5.36 -1.82
C PHE A 63 -3.72 4.76 -0.55
N TYR A 64 -3.38 3.50 -0.31
CA TYR A 64 -3.58 2.87 0.98
C TYR A 64 -2.29 2.21 1.49
N GLN A 65 -2.20 2.10 2.80
CA GLN A 65 -1.10 1.43 3.49
C GLN A 65 -1.58 0.71 4.74
N GLN A 66 -0.79 -0.26 5.20
CA GLN A 66 -1.02 -0.91 6.49
C GLN A 66 -0.39 -0.10 7.62
N ALA A 67 -1.07 -0.08 8.76
CA ALA A 67 -0.56 0.48 10.01
C ALA A 67 -0.90 -0.43 11.20
N MET A 68 -0.12 -0.30 12.27
CA MET A 68 -0.42 -0.89 13.56
C MET A 68 -1.14 0.14 14.42
N LEU A 69 -2.25 -0.27 15.02
CA LEU A 69 -2.92 0.54 16.04
C LEU A 69 -2.12 0.44 17.33
N GLY A 70 -1.79 1.59 17.93
CA GLY A 70 -1.19 1.64 19.25
C GLY A 70 -2.15 1.08 20.30
N ILE A 71 -1.62 0.34 21.26
CA ILE A 71 -2.43 -0.36 22.29
C ILE A 71 -3.37 0.58 23.06
N GLN A 72 -3.00 1.87 23.17
CA GLN A 72 -3.78 2.92 23.82
C GLN A 72 -5.14 3.16 23.14
N GLN A 73 -5.24 2.83 21.85
CA GLN A 73 -6.42 3.01 21.03
C GLN A 73 -7.25 1.73 20.85
N ASN A 74 -6.85 0.61 21.46
CA ASN A 74 -7.54 -0.68 21.33
C ASN A 74 -9.02 -0.60 21.75
N ASN A 75 -9.33 0.21 22.78
CA ASN A 75 -10.70 0.40 23.25
C ASN A 75 -11.64 0.93 22.15
N LEU A 76 -11.12 1.67 21.16
CA LEU A 76 -11.92 2.12 20.03
C LEU A 76 -12.38 0.94 19.16
N VAL A 77 -11.54 -0.08 18.99
CA VAL A 77 -11.92 -1.30 18.25
C VAL A 77 -12.82 -2.18 19.11
N ALA A 78 -12.48 -2.37 20.39
CA ALA A 78 -13.25 -3.20 21.30
C ALA A 78 -14.71 -2.73 21.49
N ASN A 79 -14.94 -1.42 21.40
CA ASN A 79 -16.26 -0.80 21.55
C ASN A 79 -16.94 -0.48 20.20
N ASP A 80 -16.42 -1.02 19.08
CA ASP A 80 -16.92 -0.79 17.71
C ASP A 80 -16.95 0.68 17.25
N THR A 81 -16.26 1.57 17.96
CA THR A 81 -16.08 2.98 17.59
C THR A 81 -15.17 3.12 16.36
N LEU A 82 -14.12 2.31 16.27
CA LEU A 82 -13.19 2.24 15.16
C LEU A 82 -13.37 0.93 14.40
N LYS A 83 -13.95 1.00 13.21
CA LYS A 83 -14.23 -0.14 12.34
C LYS A 83 -14.00 0.20 10.87
N GLN A 84 -14.22 -0.79 10.01
CA GLN A 84 -14.14 -0.60 8.57
C GLN A 84 -15.05 0.55 8.11
N ASN A 85 -14.57 1.33 7.15
CA ASN A 85 -15.14 2.54 6.57
C ASN A 85 -15.22 3.76 7.51
N CYS A 86 -14.69 3.71 8.74
CA CYS A 86 -14.53 4.92 9.55
C CYS A 86 -13.64 5.94 8.84
N ILE A 87 -14.03 7.22 8.88
CA ILE A 87 -13.15 8.34 8.58
C ILE A 87 -12.53 8.79 9.90
N VAL A 88 -11.22 8.85 9.95
CA VAL A 88 -10.44 9.17 11.14
C VAL A 88 -9.50 10.34 10.88
N ARG A 89 -9.27 11.13 11.92
CA ARG A 89 -8.23 12.16 11.97
C ARG A 89 -7.05 11.63 12.76
N LEU A 90 -5.88 11.57 12.15
CA LEU A 90 -4.66 11.13 12.82
C LEU A 90 -4.05 12.29 13.59
N LYS A 91 -3.97 12.16 14.92
CA LYS A 91 -3.40 13.19 15.81
C LYS A 91 -1.93 12.94 16.09
N GLU A 92 -1.55 11.67 16.19
CA GLU A 92 -0.18 11.27 16.49
C GLU A 92 0.13 9.91 15.85
N TYR A 93 1.25 9.82 15.15
CA TYR A 93 1.73 8.59 14.52
C TYR A 93 3.26 8.61 14.36
N LEU A 94 3.83 7.42 14.16
CA LEU A 94 5.24 7.19 13.86
C LEU A 94 5.36 6.35 12.59
N CYS A 95 6.44 6.55 11.83
CA CYS A 95 6.77 5.72 10.67
C CYS A 95 8.23 5.26 10.74
N ASN A 96 8.46 4.06 11.25
CA ASN A 96 9.82 3.54 11.38
C ASN A 96 10.23 2.80 10.11
N ASP A 97 11.50 2.91 9.73
CA ASP A 97 12.09 2.08 8.68
C ASP A 97 12.80 0.89 9.31
N ILE A 98 12.34 -0.33 9.02
CA ILE A 98 12.96 -1.56 9.47
C ILE A 98 13.36 -2.36 8.23
N HIS A 99 14.66 -2.36 7.93
CA HIS A 99 15.25 -3.10 6.80
C HIS A 99 14.61 -2.74 5.45
N GLY A 100 14.38 -1.45 5.20
CA GLY A 100 13.77 -0.97 3.96
C GLY A 100 12.24 -1.10 3.92
N LYS A 101 11.62 -1.60 5.00
CA LYS A 101 10.18 -1.67 5.14
C LYS A 101 9.70 -0.59 6.11
N LYS A 102 8.81 0.28 5.64
CA LYS A 102 8.14 1.25 6.50
C LYS A 102 7.08 0.58 7.37
N ILE A 103 7.13 0.85 8.67
CA ILE A 103 6.19 0.37 9.69
C ILE A 103 5.54 1.58 10.34
N VAL A 104 4.26 1.77 10.01
CA VAL A 104 3.44 2.87 10.55
C VAL A 104 2.76 2.43 11.84
N ILE A 105 2.84 3.24 12.88
CA ILE A 105 2.17 3.04 14.18
C ILE A 105 1.31 4.26 14.47
N ILE A 106 0.00 4.06 14.68
CA ILE A 106 -0.94 5.13 15.05
C ILE A 106 -1.05 5.21 16.56
N LEU A 107 -0.60 6.31 17.14
CA LEU A 107 -0.56 6.52 18.59
C LEU A 107 -1.85 7.16 19.10
N ASN A 108 -2.38 8.12 18.33
CA ASN A 108 -3.59 8.86 18.67
C ASN A 108 -4.39 9.19 17.41
N LEU A 109 -5.68 8.91 17.44
CA LEU A 109 -6.63 9.24 16.37
C LEU A 109 -7.98 9.63 16.94
N GLU A 110 -8.77 10.30 16.12
CA GLU A 110 -10.17 10.62 16.40
C GLU A 110 -11.05 10.06 15.29
N VAL A 111 -12.10 9.32 15.66
CA VAL A 111 -13.11 8.87 14.69
C VAL A 111 -14.05 10.05 14.43
N ILE A 112 -14.08 10.52 13.19
CA ILE A 112 -14.92 11.65 12.78
C ILE A 112 -16.33 11.18 12.45
N GLN A 113 -16.43 10.15 11.60
CA GLN A 113 -17.70 9.59 11.16
C GLN A 113 -17.53 8.23 10.51
N GLN A 114 -18.63 7.55 10.26
CA GLN A 114 -18.69 6.34 9.43
C GLN A 114 -18.99 6.73 7.98
N ALA A 115 -18.18 6.26 7.02
CA ALA A 115 -18.52 6.33 5.61
C ALA A 115 -19.36 5.11 5.18
N GLU A 116 -20.24 5.29 4.20
CA GLU A 116 -21.05 4.20 3.64
C GLU A 116 -20.23 3.23 2.80
N LYS A 117 -19.23 3.75 2.08
CA LYS A 117 -18.42 2.99 1.12
C LYS A 117 -16.98 3.47 1.07
N LEU A 118 -16.14 2.69 0.38
CA LEU A 118 -14.78 3.09 0.00
C LEU A 118 -14.81 4.43 -0.76
N ILE A 119 -13.95 5.36 -0.35
CA ILE A 119 -13.77 6.66 -0.99
C ILE A 119 -12.55 6.58 -1.92
N GLY A 120 -12.74 6.99 -3.18
CA GLY A 120 -11.68 6.98 -4.20
C GLY A 120 -11.41 5.59 -4.78
N ASN A 121 -10.22 5.42 -5.36
CA ASN A 121 -9.75 4.14 -5.91
C ASN A 121 -8.29 3.91 -5.46
N PRO A 122 -8.06 3.75 -4.15
CA PRO A 122 -6.72 3.79 -3.60
C PRO A 122 -5.89 2.60 -4.06
N GLN A 123 -4.64 2.87 -4.45
CA GLN A 123 -3.66 1.84 -4.83
C GLN A 123 -2.72 1.54 -3.65
N ASN A 124 -2.15 0.33 -3.61
CA ASN A 124 -1.17 0.02 -2.57
C ASN A 124 0.09 0.88 -2.76
N ILE A 125 0.48 1.64 -1.74
CA ILE A 125 1.65 2.51 -1.81
C ILE A 125 2.95 1.72 -2.06
N ASP A 126 3.05 0.49 -1.53
CA ASP A 126 4.25 -0.35 -1.66
C ASP A 126 4.45 -0.83 -3.11
N THR A 127 3.37 -1.02 -3.87
CA THR A 127 3.44 -1.40 -5.30
C THR A 127 3.56 -0.19 -6.21
N ALA A 128 2.93 0.95 -5.85
CA ALA A 128 3.01 2.17 -6.62
C ALA A 128 4.43 2.78 -6.63
N SER A 129 5.18 2.60 -5.55
CA SER A 129 6.56 3.05 -5.42
C SER A 129 7.56 2.27 -6.30
N GLN A 130 7.13 1.15 -6.88
CA GLN A 130 7.97 0.24 -7.68
C GLN A 130 7.72 0.34 -9.19
N GLN A 131 6.84 1.22 -9.66
CA GLN A 131 6.72 1.49 -11.10
C GLN A 131 7.80 2.48 -11.56
N PRO A 132 8.69 2.10 -12.51
CA PRO A 132 9.43 3.09 -13.28
C PRO A 132 8.41 3.92 -14.04
N SER A 133 8.43 5.24 -13.87
CA SER A 133 7.65 6.16 -14.68
C SER A 133 8.01 5.95 -16.16
N LEU A 134 7.16 5.25 -16.91
CA LEU A 134 7.23 5.25 -18.37
C LEU A 134 6.92 6.69 -18.84
N PRO A 135 7.77 7.31 -19.67
CA PRO A 135 7.43 8.61 -20.24
C PRO A 135 6.17 8.46 -21.08
N LYS A 136 5.14 9.27 -20.78
CA LYS A 136 3.97 9.45 -21.63
C LYS A 136 4.46 9.86 -23.01
N LYS A 137 4.40 8.96 -24.00
CA LYS A 137 4.55 9.32 -25.40
C LYS A 137 3.36 10.18 -25.78
N GLU A 138 3.64 11.46 -26.02
CA GLU A 138 2.75 12.40 -26.66
C GLU A 138 2.38 11.86 -28.04
N ASN A 139 1.08 11.67 -28.26
CA ASN A 139 0.53 11.15 -29.51
C ASN A 139 0.41 12.29 -30.52
N ILE A 140 1.41 12.42 -31.40
CA ILE A 140 1.31 13.23 -32.61
C ILE A 140 1.61 12.31 -33.78
N GLN A 141 0.63 12.14 -34.68
CA GLN A 141 0.78 11.39 -35.92
C GLN A 141 -0.30 11.86 -36.92
N PRO A 142 -0.12 11.80 -38.27
CA PRO A 142 1.07 11.80 -39.17
C PRO A 142 0.87 12.84 -40.34
N PRO A 143 1.50 12.82 -41.56
CA PRO A 143 1.77 11.73 -42.52
C PRO A 143 3.29 11.57 -42.82
N ASN A 144 3.82 10.47 -43.36
CA ASN A 144 3.69 10.16 -44.78
C ASN A 144 4.23 8.75 -45.14
N ASN A 145 3.58 8.16 -46.12
CA ASN A 145 3.94 6.92 -46.79
C ASN A 145 5.33 7.00 -47.42
N GLN A 146 6.14 5.95 -47.24
CA GLN A 146 6.84 5.33 -48.37
C GLN A 146 7.28 3.91 -48.06
N GLN A 147 6.97 3.06 -49.04
CA GLN A 147 7.09 1.63 -49.09
C GLN A 147 8.40 1.30 -49.82
N THR A 148 9.31 0.56 -49.18
CA THR A 148 10.28 -0.27 -49.92
C THR A 148 10.46 -1.61 -49.22
N LYS A 149 9.93 -2.62 -49.91
CA LYS A 149 10.14 -4.07 -49.76
C LYS A 149 11.61 -4.42 -49.56
N GLN A 150 11.94 -5.29 -48.59
CA GLN A 150 12.88 -6.41 -48.77
C GLN A 150 12.52 -7.58 -47.83
N THR A 151 12.38 -8.76 -48.41
CA THR A 151 12.44 -10.12 -47.83
C THR A 151 13.32 -10.93 -48.80
N PRO A 152 13.73 -12.18 -48.53
CA PRO A 152 14.03 -12.89 -47.27
C PRO A 152 15.37 -13.67 -47.34
N ILE A 153 16.06 -13.97 -46.22
CA ILE A 153 16.98 -15.14 -46.17
C ILE A 153 16.84 -15.86 -44.82
N GLN A 154 16.35 -17.10 -44.88
CA GLN A 154 16.43 -18.14 -43.84
C GLN A 154 17.76 -18.93 -44.01
N LYS A 155 18.42 -19.45 -42.96
CA LYS A 155 18.41 -20.85 -42.42
C LYS A 155 19.84 -21.13 -41.84
N PRO A 156 20.15 -22.27 -41.17
CA PRO A 156 19.35 -23.20 -40.35
C PRO A 156 20.03 -23.65 -39.01
N ASN A 157 19.25 -24.34 -38.16
CA ASN A 157 19.57 -25.26 -37.04
C ASN A 157 20.99 -25.84 -36.88
N GLN A 158 21.39 -26.12 -35.61
CA GLN A 158 21.63 -27.49 -35.10
C GLN A 158 21.96 -27.56 -33.57
N PHE A 159 21.29 -28.48 -32.86
CA PHE A 159 21.74 -29.14 -31.61
C PHE A 159 22.55 -30.40 -32.00
N PRO A 160 23.49 -30.95 -31.18
CA PRO A 160 23.09 -31.87 -30.10
C PRO A 160 23.98 -31.90 -28.83
N ALA A 161 23.45 -32.60 -27.84
CA ALA A 161 24.00 -32.96 -26.53
C ALA A 161 25.33 -33.73 -26.57
N GLN A 162 26.06 -33.77 -25.43
CA GLN A 162 26.42 -35.01 -24.71
C GLN A 162 27.34 -34.75 -23.50
N ASN A 163 26.94 -35.30 -22.34
CA ASN A 163 27.82 -35.69 -21.23
C ASN A 163 28.73 -36.85 -21.69
N PRO A 164 29.92 -37.02 -21.09
CA PRO A 164 30.11 -38.27 -20.34
C PRO A 164 31.03 -38.18 -19.10
N THR A 165 30.50 -38.72 -18.00
CA THR A 165 31.09 -39.72 -17.06
C THR A 165 32.47 -39.60 -16.40
N ARG A 166 32.44 -40.04 -15.12
CA ARG A 166 33.41 -40.84 -14.32
C ARG A 166 34.56 -40.02 -13.70
N SER A 167 34.97 -40.24 -12.45
CA SER A 167 35.17 -41.52 -11.76
C SER A 167 35.42 -41.34 -10.23
N SER A 168 34.79 -42.22 -9.45
CA SER A 168 35.27 -42.92 -8.22
C SER A 168 36.28 -42.28 -7.25
N LEU A 169 35.82 -42.19 -5.99
CA LEU A 169 36.42 -42.60 -4.68
C LEU A 169 37.78 -43.36 -4.72
N PRO A 170 38.63 -43.24 -3.67
CA PRO A 170 38.42 -43.99 -2.41
C PRO A 170 38.73 -43.26 -1.09
N ALA A 171 38.29 -43.91 -0.01
CA ALA A 171 38.46 -43.58 1.40
C ALA A 171 39.82 -44.05 1.96
N THR A 172 40.29 -43.37 3.01
CA THR A 172 41.18 -43.80 4.14
C THR A 172 41.47 -42.51 4.93
N SER A 173 41.47 -42.40 6.27
CA SER A 173 41.44 -43.29 7.42
C SER A 173 40.78 -42.56 8.59
#